data_AF-N9DD18-F1
#
_entry.id   AF-N9DD18-F1
#
_cell.length_a   1.000
_cell.length_b   1.000
_cell.length_c   1.000
_cell.angle_alpha   90.00
_cell.angle_beta   90.00
_cell.angle_gamma   90.00
#
_symmetry.space_group_name_H-M   'P 1'
#
loop_
_entity.id
_entity.type
_entity.pdbx_description
1 polymer ?
#
loop_
_entity_poly.entity_id
_entity_poly.type
_entity_poly.pdbx_seq_one_letter_code
_entity_poly.pdbx_strand_id
1 'polypeptide(L)'
;MKKKSKQVTWWIFAVIAFLVFVVLQIPANWLISKFSKNNQILSNVSGNIWQGQADWHRGNLRGSLHWNTRPLDLMLLRVAADVEVHSGNTQLNGVLGYGFGKKIIVRQLSGQIAPETLKSVVNWQWPANSIQLSDVKFNYQKDHGFTQSEGQLHWGGGALTYTYGQRQERMDMPSLQGQLQDADGRLQIDIRDQRNQKMANLAFDQNLMLDAQLTQRLLLNVPSYEGKAGLDTFVISTRQPLFSGGL
;
A
#
# COMPACT_ATOMS: atom_id res chain seq x y z
N MET A 1 50.56 -25.41 12.87
CA MET A 1 49.59 -24.52 12.18
C MET A 1 50.03 -24.34 10.72
N LYS A 2 49.30 -24.92 9.75
CA LYS A 2 49.66 -24.83 8.32
C LYS A 2 49.47 -23.38 7.85
N LYS A 3 50.54 -22.69 7.42
CA LYS A 3 50.46 -21.38 6.75
C LYS A 3 49.55 -21.54 5.53
N LYS A 4 48.31 -21.04 5.57
CA LYS A 4 47.48 -20.91 4.36
C LYS A 4 48.30 -20.12 3.35
N SER A 5 48.57 -20.72 2.19
CA SER A 5 49.29 -20.08 1.09
C SER A 5 48.61 -18.74 0.77
N LYS A 6 49.39 -17.65 0.66
CA LYS A 6 48.87 -16.31 0.29
C LYS A 6 47.99 -16.36 -0.96
N GLN A 7 48.23 -17.32 -1.86
CA GLN A 7 47.45 -17.54 -3.07
C GLN A 7 46.00 -17.94 -2.79
N VAL A 8 45.75 -18.76 -1.76
CA VAL A 8 44.38 -19.17 -1.38
C VAL A 8 43.57 -17.98 -0.91
N THR A 9 44.18 -17.07 -0.14
CA THR A 9 43.54 -15.83 0.31
C THR A 9 43.17 -14.94 -0.88
N TRP A 10 44.07 -14.78 -1.85
CA TRP A 10 43.80 -14.02 -3.09
C TRP A 10 42.72 -14.66 -3.95
N TRP A 11 42.68 -15.99 -4.06
CA TRP A 11 41.60 -16.69 -4.75
C TRP A 11 40.25 -16.49 -4.07
N ILE A 12 40.19 -16.60 -2.74
CA ILE A 12 38.97 -16.33 -1.98
C ILE A 12 38.50 -14.89 -2.21
N PHE A 13 39.42 -13.92 -2.14
CA PHE A 13 39.12 -12.53 -2.42
C PHE A 13 38.59 -12.32 -3.84
N ALA A 14 39.24 -12.90 -4.85
CA ALA A 14 38.82 -12.80 -6.25
C ALA A 14 37.42 -13.39 -6.47
N VAL A 15 37.13 -14.54 -5.86
CA VAL A 15 35.80 -15.18 -5.94
C VAL A 15 34.74 -14.31 -5.27
N ILE A 16 35.01 -13.77 -4.07
CA ILE A 16 34.07 -12.87 -3.39
C ILE A 16 33.83 -11.59 -4.21
N ALA A 17 34.89 -10.97 -4.71
CA ALA A 17 34.79 -9.77 -5.55
C ALA A 17 33.99 -10.05 -6.83
N PHE A 18 34.26 -11.18 -7.49
CA PHE A 18 33.51 -11.61 -8.67
C PHE A 18 32.02 -11.78 -8.34
N LEU A 19 31.68 -12.47 -7.26
CA LEU A 19 30.29 -12.64 -6.84
C LEU A 19 29.60 -11.29 -6.56
N VAL A 20 30.29 -10.35 -5.91
CA VAL A 20 29.78 -9.00 -5.68
C VAL A 20 29.48 -8.30 -7.01
N PHE A 21 30.41 -8.33 -7.96
CA PHE A 21 30.20 -7.74 -9.29
C PHE A 21 29.04 -8.38 -10.04
N VAL A 22 28.89 -9.71 -9.96
CA VAL A 22 27.75 -10.42 -10.56
C VAL A 22 26.43 -9.90 -9.98
N VAL A 23 26.32 -9.77 -8.65
CA VAL A 23 25.10 -9.27 -8.01
C VAL A 23 24.84 -7.79 -8.36
N LEU A 24 25.89 -6.97 -8.44
CA LEU A 24 25.78 -5.56 -8.83
C LEU A 24 25.25 -5.36 -10.25
N GLN A 25 25.47 -6.34 -11.14
CA GLN A 25 25.12 -6.25 -12.56
C GLN A 25 23.81 -6.96 -12.93
N ILE A 26 23.07 -7.56 -11.98
CA ILE A 26 21.84 -8.30 -12.29
C ILE A 26 20.80 -7.36 -12.93
N PRO A 27 20.41 -7.58 -14.19
CA PRO A 27 19.39 -6.77 -14.85
C PRO A 27 18.02 -6.95 -14.20
N ALA A 28 17.23 -5.89 -14.12
CA ALA A 28 15.89 -5.94 -13.51
C ALA A 28 14.96 -6.95 -14.20
N ASN A 29 15.06 -7.05 -15.53
CA ASN A 29 14.23 -7.94 -16.36
C ASN A 29 14.38 -9.42 -15.99
N TRP A 30 15.57 -9.81 -15.49
CA TRP A 30 15.82 -11.17 -15.06
C TRP A 30 14.93 -11.54 -13.87
N LEU A 31 14.80 -10.64 -12.89
CA LEU A 31 14.05 -10.90 -11.67
C LEU A 31 12.54 -10.98 -11.97
N ILE A 32 12.03 -10.06 -12.77
CA ILE A 32 10.61 -10.00 -13.12
C ILE A 32 10.18 -11.25 -13.92
N SER A 33 11.01 -11.75 -14.83
CA SER A 33 10.72 -12.99 -15.58
C SER A 33 10.56 -14.23 -14.69
N LYS A 34 11.16 -14.24 -13.48
CA LYS A 34 11.06 -15.35 -12.53
C LYS A 34 9.83 -15.27 -11.63
N PHE A 35 9.44 -14.06 -11.23
CA PHE A 35 8.32 -13.85 -10.31
C PHE A 35 6.98 -13.62 -11.01
N SER A 36 6.98 -13.19 -12.28
CA SER A 36 5.77 -12.94 -13.07
C SER A 36 5.72 -13.87 -14.29
N LYS A 37 5.23 -15.10 -14.09
CA LYS A 37 5.07 -16.10 -15.18
C LYS A 37 4.10 -15.65 -16.29
N ASN A 38 3.14 -14.77 -15.97
CA ASN A 38 2.22 -14.12 -16.92
C ASN A 38 2.46 -12.62 -16.88
N ASN A 39 3.48 -12.15 -17.60
CA ASN A 39 4.06 -10.79 -17.59
C ASN A 39 3.12 -9.65 -18.08
N GLN A 40 1.85 -9.66 -17.63
CA GLN A 40 0.79 -8.74 -18.02
C GLN A 40 0.63 -7.56 -17.05
N ILE A 41 1.50 -7.44 -16.04
CA ILE A 41 1.41 -6.34 -15.07
C ILE A 41 2.54 -5.34 -15.26
N LEU A 42 3.75 -5.80 -15.58
CA LEU A 42 4.94 -4.95 -15.75
C LEU A 42 5.45 -5.01 -17.19
N SER A 43 5.73 -3.85 -17.76
CA SER A 43 6.30 -3.67 -19.09
C SER A 43 7.40 -2.60 -19.06
N ASN A 44 8.15 -2.46 -20.16
CA ASN A 44 9.21 -1.45 -20.31
C ASN A 44 10.21 -1.37 -19.15
N VAL A 45 10.52 -2.53 -18.56
CA VAL A 45 11.44 -2.63 -17.44
C VAL A 45 12.86 -2.25 -17.90
N SER A 46 13.49 -1.34 -17.17
CA SER A 46 14.85 -0.88 -17.45
C SER A 46 15.65 -0.71 -16.16
N GLY A 47 16.99 -0.70 -16.30
CA GLY A 47 17.92 -0.65 -15.17
C GLY A 47 18.27 -2.02 -14.59
N ASN A 48 18.72 -2.02 -13.35
CA ASN A 48 19.16 -3.21 -12.62
C ASN A 48 18.35 -3.40 -11.33
N ILE A 49 18.62 -4.47 -10.58
CA ILE A 49 17.92 -4.75 -9.32
C ILE A 49 18.17 -3.69 -8.23
N TRP A 50 19.13 -2.80 -8.42
CA TRP A 50 19.47 -1.74 -7.48
C TRP A 50 18.73 -0.45 -7.80
N GLN A 51 18.76 -0.03 -9.06
CA GLN A 51 18.09 1.16 -9.53
C GLN A 51 17.47 0.86 -10.88
N GLY A 52 16.17 1.09 -10.98
CA GLY A 52 15.46 0.85 -12.22
C GLY A 52 14.04 1.40 -12.19
N GLN A 53 13.36 1.17 -13.30
CA GLN A 53 12.00 1.60 -13.51
C GLN A 53 11.24 0.57 -14.34
N ALA A 54 9.93 0.57 -14.20
CA ALA A 54 9.03 -0.26 -14.99
C ALA A 54 7.71 0.48 -15.16
N ASP A 55 7.08 0.28 -16.31
CA ASP A 55 5.68 0.65 -16.47
C ASP A 55 4.82 -0.49 -15.93
N TRP A 56 3.69 -0.14 -15.34
CA TRP A 56 2.71 -1.12 -14.88
C TRP A 56 1.34 -0.86 -15.48
N HIS A 57 0.58 -1.94 -15.68
CA HIS A 57 -0.80 -1.86 -16.11
C HIS A 57 -1.66 -2.93 -15.44
N ARG A 58 -2.86 -2.55 -14.99
CA ARG A 58 -3.86 -3.46 -14.43
C ARG A 58 -5.26 -2.92 -14.73
N GLY A 59 -5.99 -3.62 -15.61
CA GLY A 59 -7.28 -3.14 -16.10
C GLY A 59 -7.11 -1.79 -16.79
N ASN A 60 -7.85 -0.78 -16.32
CA ASN A 60 -7.78 0.60 -16.85
C ASN A 60 -6.70 1.46 -16.18
N LEU A 61 -6.03 0.95 -15.15
CA LEU A 61 -4.92 1.66 -14.51
C LEU A 61 -3.62 1.35 -15.21
N ARG A 62 -2.83 2.40 -15.39
CA ARG A 62 -1.47 2.34 -15.90
C ARG A 62 -0.62 3.38 -15.21
N GLY A 63 0.67 3.13 -15.15
CA GLY A 63 1.57 3.99 -14.41
C GLY A 63 3.02 3.59 -14.56
N SER A 64 3.88 4.27 -13.82
CA SER A 64 5.29 3.94 -13.71
C SER A 64 5.67 3.67 -12.26
N LEU A 65 6.62 2.78 -12.10
CA LEU A 65 7.23 2.36 -10.84
C LEU A 65 8.72 2.64 -10.96
N HIS A 66 9.26 3.45 -10.07
CA HIS A 66 10.69 3.65 -9.92
C HIS A 66 11.13 3.04 -8.60
N TRP A 67 12.29 2.38 -8.58
CA TRP A 67 12.86 1.86 -7.35
C TRP A 67 14.35 2.19 -7.24
N ASN A 68 14.77 2.40 -6.00
CA ASN A 68 16.16 2.49 -5.59
C ASN A 68 16.36 1.62 -4.33
N THR A 69 16.89 0.42 -4.53
CA THR A 69 17.19 -0.56 -3.49
C THR A 69 18.21 -0.01 -2.51
N ARG A 70 17.98 -0.25 -1.22
CA ARG A 70 18.80 0.22 -0.09
C ARG A 70 19.78 -0.90 0.30
N PRO A 71 21.04 -0.89 -0.13
CA PRO A 71 21.93 -2.05 0.03
C PRO A 71 22.30 -2.32 1.50
N LEU A 72 22.33 -1.26 2.32
CA LEU A 72 22.59 -1.37 3.76
C LEU A 72 21.52 -2.18 4.49
N ASP A 73 20.30 -2.24 3.97
CA ASP A 73 19.22 -3.04 4.55
C ASP A 73 19.52 -4.55 4.49
N LEU A 74 20.41 -5.00 3.59
CA LEU A 74 20.88 -6.39 3.56
C LEU A 74 21.61 -6.78 4.86
N MET A 75 22.30 -5.82 5.51
CA MET A 75 22.92 -6.03 6.82
C MET A 75 21.89 -6.26 7.92
N LEU A 76 20.65 -5.79 7.71
CA LEU A 76 19.49 -6.00 8.59
C LEU A 76 18.68 -7.26 8.20
N LEU A 77 19.24 -8.12 7.33
CA LEU A 77 18.60 -9.33 6.82
C LEU A 77 17.23 -9.06 6.15
N ARG A 78 17.15 -7.94 5.43
CA ARG A 78 15.96 -7.56 4.64
C ARG A 78 16.37 -6.93 3.32
N VAL A 79 15.51 -7.03 2.33
CA VAL A 79 15.64 -6.28 1.07
C VAL A 79 14.66 -5.13 1.13
N ALA A 80 15.11 -3.91 0.92
CA ALA A 80 14.23 -2.74 0.89
C ALA A 80 14.62 -1.82 -0.26
N ALA A 81 13.66 -1.04 -0.75
CA ALA A 81 13.86 -0.02 -1.77
C ALA A 81 13.05 1.22 -1.45
N ASP A 82 13.59 2.39 -1.77
CA ASP A 82 12.81 3.59 -1.94
C ASP A 82 12.05 3.44 -3.26
N VAL A 83 10.73 3.57 -3.20
CA VAL A 83 9.81 3.28 -4.29
C VAL A 83 8.95 4.49 -4.55
N GLU A 84 8.80 4.82 -5.82
CA GLU A 84 7.91 5.87 -6.30
C GLU A 84 6.95 5.30 -7.35
N VAL A 85 5.65 5.47 -7.12
CA VAL A 85 4.57 4.98 -7.97
C VAL A 85 3.80 6.18 -8.50
N HIS A 86 3.67 6.24 -9.82
CA HIS A 86 2.85 7.22 -10.52
C HIS A 86 1.76 6.52 -11.30
N SER A 87 0.51 7.01 -11.23
CA SER A 87 -0.60 6.52 -12.05
C SER A 87 -1.65 7.59 -12.26
N GLY A 88 -1.68 8.18 -13.46
CA GLY A 88 -2.48 9.39 -13.70
C GLY A 88 -2.06 10.50 -12.73
N ASN A 89 -3.00 10.96 -11.90
CA ASN A 89 -2.74 11.98 -10.86
C ASN A 89 -2.37 11.38 -9.50
N THR A 90 -2.35 10.05 -9.37
CA THR A 90 -1.87 9.36 -8.16
C THR A 90 -0.35 9.35 -8.16
N GLN A 91 0.24 9.83 -7.06
CA GLN A 91 1.68 9.78 -6.82
C GLN A 91 1.90 9.31 -5.40
N LEU A 92 2.63 8.22 -5.23
CA LEU A 92 2.98 7.66 -3.93
C LEU A 92 4.48 7.42 -3.87
N ASN A 93 5.10 7.81 -2.77
CA ASN A 93 6.50 7.55 -2.50
C ASN A 93 6.64 6.92 -1.11
N GLY A 94 7.58 6.00 -0.94
CA GLY A 94 7.85 5.40 0.35
C GLY A 94 8.89 4.30 0.28
N VAL A 95 9.21 3.70 1.42
CA VAL A 95 10.13 2.57 1.50
C VAL A 95 9.34 1.28 1.60
N LEU A 96 9.55 0.38 0.63
CA LEU A 96 9.00 -0.96 0.66
C LEU A 96 10.12 -1.96 0.97
N GLY A 97 9.86 -2.89 1.88
CA GLY A 97 10.83 -3.88 2.29
C GLY A 97 10.22 -5.26 2.54
N TYR A 98 11.06 -6.26 2.39
CA TYR A 98 10.77 -7.66 2.64
C TYR A 98 11.88 -8.27 3.50
N GLY A 99 11.52 -8.69 4.71
CA GLY A 99 12.44 -9.24 5.70
C GLY A 99 12.25 -10.73 5.93
N PHE A 100 13.13 -11.28 6.78
CA PHE A 100 13.02 -12.65 7.26
C PHE A 100 11.62 -12.97 7.83
N GLY A 101 11.17 -14.23 7.65
CA GLY A 101 9.83 -14.66 8.09
C GLY A 101 8.68 -14.16 7.20
N LYS A 102 8.97 -13.73 5.97
CA LYS A 102 7.98 -13.16 5.03
C LYS A 102 7.34 -11.86 5.54
N LYS A 103 8.12 -11.06 6.28
CA LYS A 103 7.68 -9.79 6.86
C LYS A 103 7.70 -8.70 5.79
N ILE A 104 6.54 -8.14 5.47
CA ILE A 104 6.39 -6.95 4.64
C ILE A 104 6.60 -5.72 5.54
N ILE A 105 7.35 -4.75 5.04
CA ILE A 105 7.71 -3.52 5.76
C ILE A 105 7.37 -2.34 4.85
N VAL A 106 6.56 -1.41 5.35
CA VAL A 106 6.26 -0.15 4.68
C VAL A 106 6.66 0.98 5.62
N ARG A 107 7.42 1.96 5.11
CA ARG A 107 7.82 3.14 5.87
C ARG A 107 7.67 4.39 5.03
N GLN A 108 7.34 5.51 5.69
CA GLN A 108 7.35 6.85 5.09
C GLN A 108 6.53 6.90 3.79
N LEU A 109 5.44 6.13 3.74
CA LEU A 109 4.53 6.15 2.60
C LEU A 109 3.73 7.46 2.67
N SER A 110 3.97 8.32 1.69
CA SER A 110 3.35 9.62 1.55
C SER A 110 2.95 9.86 0.10
N GLY A 111 2.07 10.84 -0.11
CA GLY A 111 1.65 11.24 -1.45
C GLY A 111 0.13 11.38 -1.54
N GLN A 112 -0.41 11.17 -2.74
CA GLN A 112 -1.83 11.35 -3.02
C GLN A 112 -2.39 10.23 -3.88
N ILE A 113 -3.62 9.83 -3.57
CA ILE A 113 -4.42 8.88 -4.34
C ILE A 113 -5.55 9.65 -5.01
N ALA A 114 -5.50 9.70 -6.33
CA ALA A 114 -6.47 10.40 -7.14
C ALA A 114 -7.79 9.61 -7.30
N PRO A 115 -8.91 10.30 -7.55
CA PRO A 115 -10.23 9.68 -7.69
C PRO A 115 -10.30 8.59 -8.77
N GLU A 116 -9.53 8.74 -9.85
CA GLU A 116 -9.49 7.77 -10.96
C GLU A 116 -8.92 6.42 -10.50
N THR A 117 -7.98 6.43 -9.55
CA THR A 117 -7.46 5.21 -8.92
C THR A 117 -8.52 4.56 -8.04
N LEU A 118 -9.29 5.33 -7.26
CA LEU A 118 -10.37 4.80 -6.41
C LEU A 118 -11.49 4.15 -7.25
N LYS A 119 -11.78 4.71 -8.44
CA LYS A 119 -12.77 4.15 -9.38
C LYS A 119 -12.42 2.74 -9.87
N SER A 120 -11.13 2.39 -9.90
CA SER A 120 -10.67 1.05 -10.27
C SER A 120 -11.00 -0.02 -9.22
N VAL A 121 -11.16 0.40 -7.96
CA VAL A 121 -11.49 -0.49 -6.84
C VAL A 121 -13.00 -0.62 -6.72
N VAL A 122 -13.71 0.51 -6.73
CA VAL A 122 -15.16 0.56 -6.70
C VAL A 122 -15.65 1.58 -7.72
N ASN A 123 -16.51 1.15 -8.63
CA ASN A 123 -17.02 1.97 -9.73
C ASN A 123 -18.10 2.97 -9.26
N TRP A 124 -17.69 3.92 -8.42
CA TRP A 124 -18.49 5.06 -7.96
C TRP A 124 -18.06 6.34 -8.68
N GLN A 125 -18.90 7.38 -8.59
CA GLN A 125 -18.52 8.74 -8.99
C GLN A 125 -17.88 9.41 -7.78
N TRP A 126 -16.55 9.28 -7.69
CA TRP A 126 -15.75 9.84 -6.61
C TRP A 126 -15.64 11.38 -6.72
N PRO A 127 -15.63 12.11 -5.60
CA PRO A 127 -15.26 13.53 -5.57
C PRO A 127 -13.89 13.79 -6.19
N ALA A 128 -13.69 14.99 -6.74
CA ALA A 128 -12.44 15.36 -7.42
C ALA A 128 -11.22 15.49 -6.49
N ASN A 129 -11.44 15.58 -5.17
CA ASN A 129 -10.38 15.74 -4.19
C ASN A 129 -9.63 14.42 -3.99
N SER A 130 -8.30 14.46 -4.14
CA SER A 130 -7.43 13.32 -3.84
C SER A 130 -7.38 13.03 -2.35
N ILE A 131 -7.16 11.76 -2.01
CA ILE A 131 -6.82 11.33 -0.66
C ILE A 131 -5.33 11.55 -0.46
N GLN A 132 -4.93 12.31 0.55
CA GLN A 132 -3.54 12.56 0.91
C GLN A 132 -3.11 11.57 1.99
N LEU A 133 -1.91 11.00 1.84
CA LEU A 133 -1.26 10.14 2.81
C LEU A 133 -0.02 10.84 3.36
N SER A 134 0.20 10.72 4.66
CA SER A 134 1.36 11.32 5.33
C SER A 134 1.98 10.32 6.30
N ASP A 135 3.26 10.02 6.05
CA ASP A 135 4.14 9.21 6.89
C ASP A 135 3.54 7.86 7.33
N VAL A 136 2.81 7.22 6.41
CA VAL A 136 2.25 5.89 6.66
C VAL A 136 3.38 4.87 6.79
N LYS A 137 3.36 4.14 7.89
CA LYS A 137 4.24 3.01 8.17
C LYS A 137 3.46 1.87 8.78
N PHE A 138 3.87 0.65 8.47
CA PHE A 138 3.43 -0.57 9.13
C PHE A 138 4.39 -1.71 8.78
N ASN A 139 4.39 -2.76 9.59
CA ASN A 139 4.84 -4.07 9.13
C ASN A 139 3.64 -5.01 9.06
N TYR A 140 3.74 -6.00 8.19
CA TYR A 140 2.76 -7.07 8.08
C TYR A 140 3.47 -8.42 8.00
N GLN A 141 2.99 -9.39 8.77
CA GLN A 141 3.42 -10.78 8.68
C GLN A 141 2.20 -11.67 8.92
N LYS A 142 1.97 -12.68 8.05
CA LYS A 142 0.75 -13.49 8.09
C LYS A 142 0.40 -14.06 9.47
N ASP A 143 1.41 -14.49 10.22
CA ASP A 143 1.22 -15.13 11.54
C ASP A 143 1.00 -14.13 12.69
N HIS A 144 1.39 -12.86 12.50
CA HIS A 144 1.33 -11.81 13.54
C HIS A 144 0.43 -10.62 13.16
N GLY A 145 -0.08 -10.60 11.94
CA GLY A 145 -0.84 -9.48 11.38
C GLY A 145 0.00 -8.20 11.23
N PHE A 146 -0.63 -7.06 11.48
CA PHE A 146 -0.03 -5.74 11.40
C PHE A 146 0.62 -5.30 12.71
N THR A 147 1.78 -4.67 12.61
CA THR A 147 2.53 -4.11 13.76
C THR A 147 3.23 -2.81 13.39
N GLN A 148 3.47 -1.94 14.37
CA GLN A 148 4.16 -0.66 14.17
C GLN A 148 3.47 0.20 13.11
N SER A 149 2.13 0.20 13.16
CA SER A 149 1.27 0.92 12.25
C SER A 149 1.04 2.33 12.76
N GLU A 150 1.34 3.31 11.92
CA GLU A 150 1.14 4.72 12.22
C GLU A 150 1.06 5.48 10.90
N GLY A 151 0.35 6.60 10.89
CA GLY A 151 0.27 7.48 9.73
C GLY A 151 -1.04 8.20 9.69
N GLN A 152 -1.12 9.17 8.79
CA GLN A 152 -2.29 10.01 8.62
C GLN A 152 -2.81 9.94 7.20
N LEU A 153 -4.12 10.04 7.10
CA LEU A 153 -4.87 10.18 5.86
C LEU A 153 -5.70 11.45 5.95
N HIS A 154 -5.73 12.23 4.88
CA HIS A 154 -6.62 13.38 4.76
C HIS A 154 -7.41 13.31 3.46
N TRP A 155 -8.69 13.67 3.51
CA TRP A 155 -9.52 13.77 2.33
C TRP A 155 -10.40 15.02 2.39
N GLY A 156 -10.42 15.79 1.30
CA GLY A 156 -11.22 17.01 1.20
C GLY A 156 -12.74 16.78 1.15
N GLY A 157 -13.19 15.55 0.92
CA GLY A 157 -14.61 15.23 0.81
C GLY A 157 -15.23 15.66 -0.52
N GLY A 158 -16.55 15.85 -0.52
CA GLY A 158 -17.34 16.27 -1.68
C GLY A 158 -18.47 15.30 -2.03
N ALA A 159 -19.16 15.56 -3.15
CA ALA A 159 -20.29 14.76 -3.59
C ALA A 159 -19.83 13.38 -4.09
N LEU A 160 -20.12 12.33 -3.34
CA LEU A 160 -19.91 10.94 -3.72
C LEU A 160 -21.22 10.36 -4.24
N THR A 161 -21.23 9.88 -5.47
CA THR A 161 -22.42 9.21 -6.03
C THR A 161 -22.17 7.73 -6.21
N TYR A 162 -23.03 6.89 -5.64
CA TYR A 162 -22.91 5.43 -5.65
C TYR A 162 -24.23 4.77 -6.00
N THR A 163 -24.19 3.51 -6.42
CA THR A 163 -25.38 2.73 -6.73
C THR A 163 -25.70 1.80 -5.56
N TYR A 164 -26.94 1.88 -5.06
CA TYR A 164 -27.47 0.99 -4.04
C TYR A 164 -28.74 0.31 -4.57
N GLY A 165 -28.67 -0.99 -4.78
CA GLY A 165 -29.72 -1.73 -5.50
C GLY A 165 -29.84 -1.23 -6.95
N GLN A 166 -31.01 -0.68 -7.28
CA GLN A 166 -31.30 -0.10 -8.61
C GLN A 166 -31.34 1.44 -8.58
N ARG A 167 -30.97 2.07 -7.46
CA ARG A 167 -31.03 3.52 -7.28
C ARG A 167 -29.63 4.11 -7.19
N GLN A 168 -29.49 5.28 -7.79
CA GLN A 168 -28.31 6.11 -7.61
C GLN A 168 -28.53 7.00 -6.40
N GLU A 169 -27.64 6.91 -5.43
CA GLU A 169 -27.65 7.67 -4.19
C GLU A 169 -26.46 8.63 -4.19
N ARG A 170 -26.63 9.76 -3.50
CA ARG A 170 -25.57 10.75 -3.30
C ARG A 170 -25.29 10.91 -1.82
N MET A 171 -24.02 10.90 -1.46
CA MET A 171 -23.52 11.21 -0.12
C MET A 171 -22.66 12.47 -0.22
N ASP A 172 -23.00 13.52 0.52
CA ASP A 172 -22.19 14.73 0.58
C ASP A 172 -21.09 14.54 1.65
N MET A 173 -19.94 14.01 1.25
CA MET A 173 -18.89 13.58 2.16
C MET A 173 -18.23 14.73 2.92
N PRO A 174 -18.05 14.55 4.24
CA PRO A 174 -17.06 15.16 5.09
C PRO A 174 -15.76 15.56 4.42
N SER A 175 -15.13 16.67 4.81
CA SER A 175 -13.67 16.57 4.88
C SER A 175 -13.33 15.63 6.03
N LEU A 176 -12.52 14.62 5.74
CA LEU A 176 -12.19 13.52 6.62
C LEU A 176 -10.69 13.49 6.94
N GLN A 177 -10.39 13.08 8.16
CA GLN A 177 -9.05 12.77 8.64
C GLN A 177 -9.05 11.34 9.18
N GLY A 178 -8.06 10.54 8.80
CA GLY A 178 -7.86 9.17 9.24
C GLY A 178 -6.54 9.05 9.99
N GLN A 179 -6.57 8.36 11.14
CA GLN A 179 -5.37 7.98 11.87
C GLN A 179 -5.17 6.47 11.79
N LEU A 180 -4.01 6.05 11.33
CA LEU A 180 -3.62 4.64 11.27
C LEU A 180 -2.98 4.23 12.60
N GLN A 181 -3.36 3.05 13.09
CA GLN A 181 -2.80 2.41 14.28
C GLN A 181 -2.90 0.89 14.17
N ASP A 182 -2.12 0.14 14.93
CA ASP A 182 -2.32 -1.31 15.08
C ASP A 182 -2.97 -1.64 16.43
N ALA A 183 -3.87 -2.62 16.40
CA ALA A 183 -4.47 -3.21 17.59
C ALA A 183 -4.77 -4.68 17.35
N ASP A 184 -4.25 -5.56 18.21
CA ASP A 184 -4.44 -7.01 18.15
C ASP A 184 -4.09 -7.62 16.77
N GLY A 185 -2.98 -7.18 16.18
CA GLY A 185 -2.55 -7.64 14.85
C GLY A 185 -3.39 -7.12 13.69
N ARG A 186 -4.31 -6.18 13.93
CA ARG A 186 -5.11 -5.53 12.88
C ARG A 186 -4.61 -4.11 12.62
N LEU A 187 -4.58 -3.71 11.36
CA LEU A 187 -4.39 -2.31 11.00
C LEU A 187 -5.74 -1.61 11.10
N GLN A 188 -5.89 -0.68 12.02
CA GLN A 188 -7.08 0.14 12.20
C GLN A 188 -6.87 1.53 11.63
N ILE A 189 -7.93 2.09 11.04
CA ILE A 189 -7.99 3.44 10.52
C ILE A 189 -9.22 4.10 11.13
N ASP A 190 -9.02 4.92 12.15
CA ASP A 190 -10.09 5.70 12.80
C ASP A 190 -10.33 6.96 11.96
N ILE A 191 -11.53 7.09 11.39
CA ILE A 191 -11.87 8.16 10.46
C ILE A 191 -12.83 9.13 11.13
N ARG A 192 -12.45 10.40 11.12
CA ARG A 192 -13.18 11.51 11.74
C ARG A 192 -13.35 12.67 10.79
N ASP A 193 -14.24 13.59 11.11
CA ASP A 193 -14.31 14.88 10.43
C ASP A 193 -13.35 15.92 11.03
N GLN A 194 -13.35 17.12 10.45
CA GLN A 194 -12.56 18.26 10.95
C GLN A 194 -12.91 18.70 12.38
N ARG A 195 -14.08 18.31 12.89
CA ARG A 195 -14.53 18.59 14.27
C ARG A 195 -14.17 17.44 15.22
N ASN A 196 -13.31 16.52 14.77
CA ASN A 196 -12.88 15.33 15.51
C ASN A 196 -14.05 14.38 15.87
N GLN A 197 -15.14 14.44 15.10
CA GLN A 197 -16.32 13.60 15.30
C GLN A 197 -16.14 12.29 14.55
N LYS A 198 -16.51 11.18 15.19
CA LYS A 198 -16.35 9.84 14.61
C LYS A 198 -17.26 9.67 13.39
N MET A 199 -16.68 9.25 12.27
CA MET A 199 -17.40 9.05 11.01
C MET A 199 -17.38 7.59 10.57
N ALA A 200 -16.22 6.94 10.60
CA ALA A 200 -16.07 5.55 10.23
C ALA A 200 -14.87 4.91 10.94
N ASN A 201 -14.80 3.59 10.90
CA ASN A 201 -13.62 2.83 11.27
C ASN A 201 -13.38 1.76 10.20
N LEU A 202 -12.16 1.71 9.67
CA LEU A 202 -11.74 0.65 8.76
C LEU A 202 -10.72 -0.20 9.49
N ALA A 203 -10.75 -1.51 9.30
CA ALA A 203 -9.74 -2.40 9.84
C ALA A 203 -9.34 -3.48 8.84
N PHE A 204 -8.05 -3.81 8.79
CA PHE A 204 -7.54 -4.95 8.04
C PHE A 204 -7.02 -6.00 9.01
N ASP A 205 -7.49 -7.23 8.85
CA ASP A 205 -7.02 -8.36 9.64
C ASP A 205 -5.77 -9.04 9.03
N GLN A 206 -5.26 -10.06 9.74
CA GLN A 206 -4.13 -10.87 9.29
C GLN A 206 -4.36 -11.65 7.99
N ASN A 207 -5.61 -11.75 7.52
CA ASN A 207 -5.98 -12.39 6.26
C ASN A 207 -6.23 -11.36 5.15
N LEU A 208 -5.94 -10.08 5.40
CA LEU A 208 -6.20 -8.95 4.50
C LEU A 208 -7.70 -8.79 4.17
N MET A 209 -8.56 -9.16 5.12
CA MET A 209 -9.99 -8.81 5.07
C MET A 209 -10.18 -7.40 5.60
N LEU A 210 -10.86 -6.57 4.81
CA LEU A 210 -11.32 -5.24 5.18
C LEU A 210 -12.64 -5.36 5.93
N ASP A 211 -12.65 -4.98 7.20
CA ASP A 211 -13.84 -4.65 7.97
C ASP A 211 -14.10 -3.14 7.86
N ALA A 212 -15.26 -2.73 7.34
CA ALA A 212 -15.64 -1.32 7.23
C ALA A 212 -16.89 -1.05 8.07
N GLN A 213 -16.78 -0.11 9.01
CA GLN A 213 -17.85 0.26 9.93
C GLN A 213 -18.18 1.74 9.77
N LEU A 214 -19.43 2.05 9.43
CA LEU A 214 -19.90 3.42 9.20
C LEU A 214 -20.85 3.84 10.31
N THR A 215 -20.61 5.05 10.85
CA THR A 215 -21.46 5.62 11.89
C THR A 215 -22.75 6.18 11.32
N GLN A 216 -23.77 6.34 12.17
CA GLN A 216 -24.97 7.06 11.79
C GLN A 216 -24.66 8.50 11.35
N ARG A 217 -23.75 9.19 12.04
CA ARG A 217 -23.33 10.55 11.71
C ARG A 217 -22.87 10.66 10.26
N LEU A 218 -22.08 9.69 9.79
CA LEU A 218 -21.64 9.67 8.40
C LEU A 218 -22.83 9.46 7.44
N LEU A 219 -23.73 8.52 7.74
CA LEU A 219 -24.85 8.21 6.86
C LEU A 219 -25.91 9.31 6.78
N LEU A 220 -26.01 10.19 7.78
CA LEU A 220 -26.86 11.38 7.71
C LEU A 220 -26.42 12.38 6.63
N ASN A 221 -25.25 12.18 6.00
CA ASN A 221 -24.85 12.91 4.79
C ASN A 221 -25.45 12.32 3.49
N VAL A 222 -26.27 11.28 3.59
CA VAL A 222 -27.08 10.75 2.49
C VAL A 222 -28.51 11.30 2.65
N PRO A 223 -29.04 12.11 1.71
CA PRO A 223 -30.34 12.74 1.87
C PRO A 223 -31.52 11.77 2.07
N SER A 224 -31.41 10.54 1.56
CA SER A 224 -32.44 9.51 1.66
C SER A 224 -32.37 8.69 2.96
N TYR A 225 -31.37 8.91 3.82
CA TYR A 225 -31.16 8.12 5.03
C TYR A 225 -31.82 8.75 6.27
N GLU A 226 -32.75 8.02 6.89
CA GLU A 226 -33.49 8.45 8.08
C GLU A 226 -33.18 7.59 9.33
N GLY A 227 -31.90 7.49 9.70
CA GLY A 227 -31.48 6.76 10.90
C GLY A 227 -31.90 7.44 12.23
N LYS A 228 -32.09 6.63 13.29
CA LYS A 228 -32.51 7.09 14.64
C LYS A 228 -31.63 6.62 15.81
N ALA A 229 -30.56 5.87 15.56
CA ALA A 229 -29.59 5.52 16.60
C ALA A 229 -28.74 6.74 17.03
N GLY A 230 -27.84 6.53 17.99
CA GLY A 230 -26.88 7.56 18.39
C GLY A 230 -25.93 7.90 17.25
N LEU A 231 -25.48 9.16 17.18
CA LEU A 231 -24.64 9.66 16.08
C LEU A 231 -23.37 8.84 15.87
N ASP A 232 -22.70 8.42 16.95
CA ASP A 232 -21.44 7.68 16.88
C ASP A 232 -21.63 6.15 16.84
N THR A 233 -22.89 5.68 16.80
CA THR A 233 -23.22 4.26 16.68
C THR A 233 -22.92 3.78 15.27
N PHE A 234 -22.22 2.65 15.16
CA PHE A 234 -22.06 1.97 13.88
C PHE A 234 -23.37 1.32 13.46
N VAL A 235 -23.87 1.71 12.29
CA VAL A 235 -25.16 1.27 11.74
C VAL A 235 -24.98 0.43 10.47
N ILE A 236 -23.81 0.52 9.83
CA ILE A 236 -23.39 -0.36 8.74
C ILE A 236 -22.06 -0.99 9.12
N SER A 237 -21.95 -2.30 8.92
CA SER A 237 -20.70 -3.06 9.05
C SER A 237 -20.61 -4.03 7.88
N THR A 238 -19.52 -3.97 7.12
CA THR A 238 -19.25 -4.88 6.01
C THR A 238 -17.87 -5.52 6.17
N ARG A 239 -17.71 -6.71 5.60
CA ARG A 239 -16.42 -7.40 5.54
C ARG A 239 -16.19 -7.93 4.13
N GLN A 240 -15.04 -7.61 3.55
CA GLN A 240 -14.68 -8.03 2.19
C GLN A 240 -13.16 -8.22 2.04
N PRO A 241 -12.69 -9.09 1.13
CA PRO A 241 -11.27 -9.19 0.83
C PRO A 241 -10.78 -7.90 0.14
N LEU A 242 -9.53 -7.48 0.43
CA LEU A 242 -8.92 -6.31 -0.21
C LEU A 242 -8.79 -6.46 -1.74
N PHE A 243 -8.57 -7.68 -2.21
CA PHE A 243 -8.41 -8.00 -3.62
C PHE A 243 -9.51 -8.97 -4.06
N SER A 244 -10.35 -8.54 -4.99
CA SER A 244 -11.26 -9.42 -5.71
C SER A 244 -10.46 -10.27 -6.70
N GLY A 245 -10.42 -11.58 -6.48
CA GLY A 245 -9.56 -12.52 -7.21
C GLY A 245 -8.28 -12.79 -6.41
N GLY A 246 -8.14 -14.03 -5.94
CA GLY A 246 -7.02 -14.47 -5.09
C GLY A 246 -5.66 -14.19 -5.71
N LEU A 247 -4.64 -14.14 -4.84
CA LEU A 247 -3.22 -14.12 -5.23
C LEU A 247 -2.86 -15.31 -6.12
#